data_AF-A0A370U3J8-F1
#
_entry.id   AF-A0A370U3J8-F1
#
_cell.length_a   1.000
_cell.length_b   1.000
_cell.length_c   1.000
_cell.angle_alpha   90.00
_cell.angle_beta   90.00
_cell.angle_gamma   90.00
#
_symmetry.space_group_name_H-M   'P 1'
#
loop_
_entity.id
_entity.type
_entity.pdbx_description
1 polymer ?
#
loop_
_entity_poly.entity_id
_entity_poly.type
_entity_poly.pdbx_seq_one_letter_code
_entity_poly.pdbx_strand_id
1 'polypeptide(L)'
;MGGVASVPDDPTRSLKIIGAGYSRTGTLSMALALEKLLNGPVMHGGSQLLGREDAYVKLWSQIFDARHDRPHLLKLLREATAGFVAITDAPGNCFIAELLELYPDAQVICVRRDQARWWRSWESVTKQAGAGFLNLFLAPVPGKRWYPKLVTQFLEQ
;
A
#
# COMPACT_ATOMS: atom_id res chain seq x y z
N MET A 1 5.99 1.16 17.58
CA MET A 1 5.08 2.01 16.79
C MET A 1 4.45 1.16 15.69
N GLY A 2 3.18 0.75 15.84
CA GLY A 2 2.20 0.28 14.83
C GLY A 2 2.61 -0.48 13.55
N GLY A 3 3.84 -0.95 13.40
CA GLY A 3 4.46 -1.29 12.11
C GLY A 3 4.54 -2.78 11.81
N VAL A 4 3.76 -3.61 12.50
CA VAL A 4 3.64 -5.03 12.14
C VAL A 4 2.69 -5.12 10.95
N ALA A 5 3.05 -5.92 9.95
CA ALA A 5 2.17 -6.17 8.83
C ALA A 5 0.90 -6.88 9.31
N SER A 6 -0.26 -6.34 8.93
CA SER A 6 -1.56 -6.95 9.18
C SER A 6 -1.74 -8.11 8.19
N VAL A 7 -1.96 -9.33 8.65
CA VAL A 7 -2.13 -10.51 7.79
C VAL A 7 -3.58 -10.98 7.91
N PRO A 8 -4.35 -11.00 6.80
CA PRO A 8 -5.71 -11.51 6.84
C PRO A 8 -5.78 -12.99 7.23
N ASP A 9 -6.72 -13.29 8.12
CA ASP A 9 -7.07 -14.62 8.62
C ASP A 9 -8.31 -15.20 7.92
N ASP A 10 -9.12 -14.34 7.30
CA ASP A 10 -10.37 -14.68 6.62
C ASP A 10 -10.39 -14.03 5.22
N PRO A 11 -10.24 -14.82 4.13
CA PRO A 11 -10.24 -14.29 2.77
C PRO A 11 -11.62 -13.83 2.28
N THR A 12 -12.71 -14.13 3.01
CA THR A 12 -14.07 -13.73 2.61
C THR A 12 -14.39 -12.27 2.95
N ARG A 13 -13.56 -11.62 3.76
CA ARG A 13 -13.70 -10.19 4.07
C ARG A 13 -13.45 -9.34 2.82
N SER A 14 -14.20 -8.25 2.74
CA SER A 14 -14.18 -7.31 1.64
C SER A 14 -13.81 -5.91 2.12
N LEU A 15 -13.19 -5.11 1.24
CA LEU A 15 -12.81 -3.74 1.54
C LEU A 15 -14.07 -2.89 1.78
N LYS A 16 -14.10 -2.22 2.93
CA LYS A 16 -15.13 -1.26 3.32
C LYS A 16 -14.66 0.18 3.18
N ILE A 17 -13.36 0.43 3.37
CA ILE A 17 -12.75 1.76 3.34
C ILE A 17 -11.50 1.78 2.46
N ILE A 18 -11.45 2.76 1.55
CA ILE A 18 -10.29 3.06 0.71
C ILE A 18 -9.68 4.40 1.14
N GLY A 19 -8.43 4.35 1.60
CA GLY A 19 -7.67 5.53 1.99
C GLY A 19 -7.00 6.20 0.80
N ALA A 20 -7.49 7.36 0.39
CA ALA A 20 -6.94 8.17 -0.70
C ALA A 20 -5.80 9.12 -0.26
N GLY A 21 -5.49 9.17 1.03
CA GLY A 21 -4.43 10.04 1.55
C GLY A 21 -3.05 9.64 1.04
N TYR A 22 -2.22 10.63 0.70
CA TYR A 22 -0.81 10.41 0.38
C TYR A 22 -0.04 9.86 1.58
N SER A 23 1.08 9.18 1.29
CA SER A 23 2.05 8.85 2.32
C SER A 23 2.40 10.10 3.14
N ARG A 24 2.58 9.92 4.45
CA ARG A 24 2.93 10.99 5.41
C ARG A 24 1.83 12.01 5.72
N THR A 25 0.57 11.71 5.41
CA THR A 25 -0.59 12.48 5.88
C THR A 25 -1.25 11.91 7.15
N GLY A 26 -0.70 10.85 7.74
CA GLY A 26 -1.28 10.17 8.92
C GLY A 26 -1.91 8.82 8.60
N THR A 27 -1.55 8.21 7.46
CA THR A 27 -2.05 6.92 6.97
C THR A 27 -1.94 5.79 7.98
N LEU A 28 -0.82 5.68 8.71
CA LEU A 28 -0.66 4.64 9.73
C LEU A 28 -1.63 4.80 10.90
N SER A 29 -1.81 6.03 11.39
CA SER A 29 -2.79 6.31 12.45
C SER A 29 -4.20 6.00 11.98
N MET A 30 -4.52 6.30 10.71
CA MET A 30 -5.80 5.93 10.10
C MET A 30 -5.96 4.41 10.01
N ALA A 31 -4.93 3.67 9.59
CA ALA A 31 -4.96 2.21 9.53
C ALA A 31 -5.30 1.61 10.90
N LEU A 32 -4.58 2.02 11.95
CA LEU A 32 -4.81 1.54 13.32
C LEU A 32 -6.21 1.89 13.85
N ALA A 33 -6.77 3.04 13.46
CA ALA A 33 -8.13 3.41 13.81
C ALA A 33 -9.16 2.52 13.09
N LEU A 34 -8.95 2.26 11.79
CA LEU A 34 -9.82 1.42 10.98
C LEU A 34 -9.77 -0.05 11.41
N GLU A 35 -8.61 -0.58 11.83
CA GLU A 35 -8.50 -1.92 12.40
C GLU A 35 -9.43 -2.09 13.61
N LYS A 36 -9.47 -1.07 14.48
CA LYS A 36 -10.35 -1.04 15.66
C LYS A 36 -11.83 -0.87 15.29
N LEU A 37 -12.14 0.05 14.39
CA LEU A 37 -13.53 0.38 14.04
C LEU A 37 -14.21 -0.70 13.20
N LEU A 38 -13.46 -1.37 12.33
CA LEU A 38 -13.98 -2.38 11.40
C LEU A 38 -13.76 -3.81 11.89
N ASN A 39 -13.03 -3.99 12.99
CA ASN A 39 -12.66 -5.28 13.57
C ASN A 39 -12.05 -6.23 12.52
N GLY A 40 -10.99 -5.79 11.86
CA GLY A 40 -10.34 -6.58 10.82
C GLY A 40 -9.02 -5.98 10.33
N PRO A 41 -8.27 -6.75 9.52
CA PRO A 41 -6.93 -6.37 9.06
C PRO A 41 -7.02 -5.22 8.05
N VAL A 42 -6.07 -4.28 8.17
CA VAL A 42 -5.95 -3.14 7.25
C VAL A 42 -4.62 -3.21 6.51
N MET A 43 -4.70 -3.07 5.19
CA MET A 43 -3.50 -2.95 4.36
C MET A 43 -2.94 -1.54 4.56
N HIS A 44 -1.71 -1.44 5.05
CA HIS A 44 -0.98 -0.18 5.13
C HIS A 44 0.37 -0.31 4.45
N GLY A 45 0.60 0.53 3.45
CA GLY A 45 1.83 0.59 2.65
C GLY A 45 3.12 0.29 3.38
N GLY A 46 3.48 1.17 4.32
CA GLY A 46 4.74 1.05 5.05
C GLY A 46 4.89 -0.22 5.89
N SER A 47 3.81 -0.79 6.44
CA SER A 47 3.91 -2.02 7.25
C SER A 47 3.91 -3.25 6.38
N GLN A 48 3.12 -3.27 5.30
CA GLN A 48 3.00 -4.42 4.42
C GLN A 48 4.24 -4.59 3.53
N LEU A 49 4.68 -3.52 2.85
CA LEU A 49 5.83 -3.60 1.93
C LEU A 49 7.17 -3.85 2.64
N LEU A 50 7.23 -3.61 3.95
CA LEU A 50 8.42 -3.86 4.78
C LEU A 50 8.25 -5.02 5.75
N GLY A 51 7.07 -5.63 5.86
CA GLY A 51 6.79 -6.63 6.89
C GLY A 51 6.20 -7.95 6.37
N ARG A 52 5.91 -8.05 5.07
CA ARG A 52 5.33 -9.25 4.45
C ARG A 52 6.35 -10.10 3.71
N GLU A 53 5.92 -11.31 3.40
CA GLU A 53 6.61 -12.29 2.57
C GLU A 53 6.94 -11.78 1.16
N ASP A 54 8.00 -12.33 0.56
CA ASP A 54 8.50 -11.94 -0.77
C ASP A 54 7.40 -11.94 -1.85
N ALA A 55 6.53 -12.95 -1.80
CA ALA A 55 5.42 -13.10 -2.74
C ALA A 55 4.44 -11.91 -2.68
N TYR A 56 4.11 -11.41 -1.49
CA TYR A 56 3.17 -10.31 -1.33
C TYR A 56 3.77 -8.99 -1.83
N VAL A 57 5.04 -8.74 -1.55
CA VAL A 57 5.74 -7.54 -2.05
C VAL A 57 5.90 -7.62 -3.59
N LYS A 58 6.20 -8.81 -4.12
CA LYS A 58 6.26 -9.06 -5.56
C LYS A 58 4.90 -8.83 -6.25
N LEU A 59 3.80 -9.28 -5.63
CA LEU A 59 2.44 -9.10 -6.15
C LEU A 59 2.14 -7.61 -6.41
N TRP A 60 2.49 -6.72 -5.48
CA TRP A 60 2.34 -5.29 -5.71
C TRP A 60 3.20 -4.75 -6.86
N SER A 61 4.39 -5.31 -7.09
CA SER A 61 5.19 -4.92 -8.27
C SER A 61 4.52 -5.36 -9.57
N GLN A 62 3.90 -6.53 -9.58
CA GLN A 62 3.12 -7.03 -10.73
C GLN A 62 1.86 -6.19 -10.98
N ILE A 63 1.21 -5.70 -9.93
CA ILE A 63 0.08 -4.76 -10.04
C ILE A 63 0.50 -3.49 -10.79
N PHE A 64 1.66 -2.92 -10.47
CA PHE A 64 2.19 -1.79 -11.22
C PHE A 64 2.51 -2.13 -12.68
N ASP A 65 3.14 -3.29 -12.93
CA ASP A 65 3.45 -3.75 -14.29
C ASP A 65 2.17 -3.96 -15.13
N ALA A 66 1.06 -4.37 -14.49
CA ALA A 66 -0.23 -4.62 -15.12
C ALA A 66 -1.10 -3.37 -15.35
N ARG A 67 -0.61 -2.15 -15.04
CA ARG A 67 -1.43 -0.91 -15.05
C ARG A 67 -2.21 -0.68 -16.34
N HIS A 68 -1.69 -1.13 -17.48
CA HIS A 68 -2.31 -0.96 -18.80
C HIS A 68 -3.09 -2.20 -19.30
N ASP A 69 -3.13 -3.28 -18.52
CA ASP A 69 -3.93 -4.49 -18.77
C ASP A 69 -5.05 -4.57 -17.71
N ARG A 70 -6.21 -3.98 -18.01
CA ARG A 70 -7.31 -3.80 -17.05
C ARG A 70 -7.78 -5.12 -16.42
N PRO A 71 -8.10 -6.19 -17.19
CA PRO A 71 -8.49 -7.46 -16.60
C PRO A 71 -7.42 -8.06 -15.69
N HIS A 72 -6.15 -7.98 -16.08
CA HIS A 72 -5.06 -8.52 -15.28
C HIS A 72 -4.84 -7.70 -14.00
N LEU A 73 -4.86 -6.37 -14.10
CA LEU A 73 -4.76 -5.44 -12.99
C LEU A 73 -5.83 -5.70 -11.92
N LEU A 74 -7.10 -5.79 -12.34
CA LEU A 74 -8.22 -6.02 -11.42
C LEU A 74 -8.12 -7.38 -10.72
N LYS A 75 -7.62 -8.41 -11.43
CA LYS A 75 -7.36 -9.73 -10.84
C LYS A 75 -6.28 -9.64 -9.74
N LEU A 76 -5.15 -9.01 -10.03
CA LEU A 76 -4.04 -8.89 -9.08
C LEU A 76 -4.41 -7.99 -7.89
N LEU A 77 -5.13 -6.90 -8.12
CA LEU A 77 -5.64 -6.04 -7.04
C LEU A 77 -6.54 -6.82 -6.10
N ARG A 78 -7.51 -7.59 -6.63
CA ARG A 78 -8.39 -8.44 -5.83
C ARG A 78 -7.60 -9.47 -5.00
N GLU A 79 -6.53 -10.04 -5.55
CA GLU A 79 -5.64 -10.94 -4.83
C GLU A 79 -4.90 -10.21 -3.69
N ALA A 80 -4.34 -9.03 -3.95
CA ALA A 80 -3.59 -8.26 -2.96
C ALA A 80 -4.44 -7.70 -1.81
N THR A 81 -5.74 -7.47 -2.07
CA THR A 81 -6.71 -6.92 -1.10
C THR A 81 -7.61 -7.98 -0.47
N ALA A 82 -7.48 -9.26 -0.85
CA ALA A 82 -8.29 -10.34 -0.29
C ALA A 82 -8.16 -10.40 1.24
N GLY A 83 -9.30 -10.45 1.94
CA GLY A 83 -9.37 -10.55 3.39
C GLY A 83 -9.11 -9.24 4.17
N PHE A 84 -8.73 -8.15 3.51
CA PHE A 84 -8.59 -6.85 4.14
C PHE A 84 -9.94 -6.12 4.25
N VAL A 85 -10.15 -5.40 5.35
CA VAL A 85 -11.36 -4.57 5.55
C VAL A 85 -11.15 -3.11 5.17
N ALA A 86 -9.90 -2.65 5.11
CA ALA A 86 -9.55 -1.35 4.56
C ALA A 86 -8.14 -1.36 3.96
N ILE A 87 -7.85 -0.33 3.16
CA ILE A 87 -6.53 -0.07 2.60
C ILE A 87 -6.15 1.39 2.78
N THR A 88 -4.90 1.67 3.12
CA THR A 88 -4.36 3.01 3.35
C THR A 88 -2.92 3.09 2.85
N ASP A 89 -2.48 4.31 2.53
CA ASP A 89 -1.12 4.59 2.02
C ASP A 89 -0.86 4.04 0.60
N ALA A 90 0.31 4.36 0.07
CA ALA A 90 0.84 3.75 -1.15
C ALA A 90 1.23 2.29 -0.90
N PRO A 91 0.98 1.35 -1.82
CA PRO A 91 0.57 1.56 -3.20
C PRO A 91 -0.95 1.60 -3.42
N GLY A 92 -1.78 1.28 -2.41
CA GLY A 92 -3.23 1.17 -2.59
C GLY A 92 -3.90 2.46 -3.07
N ASN A 93 -3.47 3.61 -2.55
CA ASN A 93 -4.00 4.92 -2.96
C ASN A 93 -3.75 5.29 -4.43
N CYS A 94 -2.92 4.53 -5.15
CA CYS A 94 -2.63 4.70 -6.57
C CYS A 94 -3.68 4.08 -7.50
N PHE A 95 -4.60 3.28 -6.95
CA PHE A 95 -5.55 2.46 -7.70
C PHE A 95 -6.99 2.68 -7.22
N ILE A 96 -7.34 3.90 -6.78
CA ILE A 96 -8.64 4.19 -6.16
C ILE A 96 -9.80 3.85 -7.10
N ALA A 97 -9.68 4.19 -8.39
CA ALA A 97 -10.74 3.93 -9.36
C ALA A 97 -10.96 2.43 -9.58
N GLU A 98 -9.87 1.66 -9.69
CA GLU A 98 -9.89 0.21 -9.84
C GLU A 98 -10.41 -0.48 -8.58
N LEU A 99 -10.02 0.03 -7.40
CA LEU A 99 -10.52 -0.47 -6.12
C LEU A 99 -12.01 -0.21 -5.96
N LEU A 100 -12.54 0.94 -6.40
CA LEU A 100 -13.97 1.21 -6.41
C LEU A 100 -14.73 0.36 -7.44
N GLU A 101 -14.09 -0.01 -8.55
CA GLU A 101 -14.66 -0.97 -9.50
C GLU A 101 -14.79 -2.37 -8.88
N LEU A 102 -13.78 -2.80 -8.11
CA LEU A 102 -13.79 -4.08 -7.40
C LEU A 102 -14.73 -4.10 -6.19
N TYR A 103 -14.86 -2.96 -5.50
CA TYR A 103 -15.54 -2.80 -4.23
C TYR A 103 -16.46 -1.56 -4.27
N PRO A 104 -17.58 -1.62 -5.01
CA PRO A 104 -18.45 -0.46 -5.25
C PRO A 104 -19.10 0.11 -3.99
N ASP A 105 -19.26 -0.71 -2.95
CA ASP A 105 -19.82 -0.30 -1.66
C ASP A 105 -18.78 0.32 -0.70
N ALA A 106 -17.49 0.30 -1.08
CA ALA A 106 -16.43 0.86 -0.25
C ALA A 106 -16.47 2.39 -0.24
N GLN A 107 -16.31 2.99 0.93
CA GLN A 107 -16.23 4.44 1.06
C GLN A 107 -14.78 4.92 0.94
N VAL A 108 -14.58 6.10 0.37
CA VAL A 108 -13.25 6.71 0.23
C VAL A 108 -13.02 7.76 1.31
N ILE A 109 -11.90 7.66 2.03
CA ILE A 109 -11.47 8.64 3.03
C ILE A 109 -10.15 9.27 2.59
N CYS A 110 -10.07 10.61 2.60
CA CYS A 110 -8.84 11.33 2.31
C CYS A 110 -8.38 12.15 3.52
N VAL A 111 -7.35 11.65 4.20
CA VAL A 111 -6.67 12.40 5.27
C VAL A 111 -5.72 13.41 4.65
N ARG A 112 -5.93 14.69 4.97
CA ARG A 112 -5.17 15.81 4.41
C ARG A 112 -4.23 16.41 5.45
N ARG A 113 -3.17 17.03 4.96
CA ARG A 113 -2.18 17.77 5.76
C ARG A 113 -1.81 19.04 5.00
N ASP A 114 -1.44 20.08 5.75
CA ASP A 114 -0.83 21.27 5.16
C ASP A 114 0.34 20.89 4.22
N GLN A 115 0.36 21.48 3.03
CA GLN A 115 1.25 21.08 1.94
C GLN A 115 2.73 21.25 2.32
N ALA A 116 3.10 22.39 2.93
CA ALA A 116 4.48 22.67 3.31
C ALA A 116 4.96 21.74 4.44
N ARG A 117 4.09 21.42 5.40
CA ARG A 117 4.37 20.41 6.44
C ARG A 117 4.44 18.99 5.89
N TRP A 118 3.60 18.65 4.92
CA TRP A 118 3.63 17.36 4.25
C TRP A 118 4.95 17.20 3.48
N TRP A 119 5.33 18.18 2.65
CA TRP A 119 6.56 18.11 1.86
C TRP A 119 7.79 17.91 2.72
N ARG A 120 7.97 18.69 3.80
CA ARG A 120 9.08 18.51 4.75
C ARG A 120 9.10 17.10 5.36
N SER A 121 7.94 16.51 5.61
CA SER A 121 7.81 15.15 6.14
C SER A 121 8.00 14.05 5.10
N TRP A 122 7.78 14.35 3.82
CA TRP A 122 7.94 13.43 2.70
C TRP A 122 9.38 13.42 2.20
N GLU A 123 9.99 14.59 2.05
CA GLU A 123 11.38 14.78 1.64
C GLU A 123 12.36 14.00 2.54
N SER A 124 12.12 13.98 3.86
CA SER A 124 12.94 13.21 4.78
C SER A 124 12.91 11.70 4.51
N VAL A 125 11.80 11.21 3.96
CA VAL A 125 11.60 9.79 3.62
C VAL A 125 12.15 9.48 2.23
N THR A 126 11.87 10.30 1.22
CA THR A 126 12.33 10.06 -0.16
C THR A 126 13.86 10.12 -0.28
N LYS A 127 14.53 11.02 0.45
CA LYS A 127 16.00 11.04 0.53
C LYS A 127 16.61 9.73 1.02
N GLN A 128 15.90 9.00 1.88
CA GLN A 128 16.35 7.70 2.38
C GLN A 128 15.96 6.54 1.46
N ALA A 129 14.80 6.64 0.79
CA ALA A 129 14.26 5.59 -0.07
C ALA A 129 14.91 5.53 -1.47
N GLY A 130 15.41 6.66 -2.00
CA GLY A 130 15.94 6.78 -3.36
C GLY A 130 17.40 6.35 -3.55
N ALA A 131 18.01 5.66 -2.58
CA ALA A 131 19.41 5.29 -2.69
C ALA A 131 19.59 4.07 -3.61
N GLY A 132 20.01 4.29 -4.86
CA GLY A 132 20.12 3.23 -5.89
C GLY A 132 20.96 2.01 -5.51
N PHE A 133 21.91 2.15 -4.56
CA PHE A 133 22.68 1.02 -4.03
C PHE A 133 21.81 -0.02 -3.29
N LEU A 134 20.63 0.39 -2.78
CA LEU A 134 19.70 -0.49 -2.08
C LEU A 134 19.22 -1.64 -2.96
N ASN A 135 19.17 -1.46 -4.28
CA ASN A 135 18.75 -2.52 -5.19
C ASN A 135 19.73 -3.70 -5.16
N LEU A 136 21.03 -3.42 -5.21
CA LEU A 136 22.08 -4.45 -5.12
C LEU A 136 22.14 -5.07 -3.71
N PHE A 137 21.99 -4.24 -2.68
CA PHE A 137 22.10 -4.68 -1.28
C PHE A 137 20.90 -5.53 -0.82
N LEU A 138 19.69 -5.22 -1.31
CA LEU A 138 18.47 -5.94 -0.95
C LEU A 138 18.18 -7.12 -1.88
N ALA A 139 18.87 -7.24 -3.03
CA ALA A 139 18.71 -8.36 -3.97
C ALA A 139 18.74 -9.75 -3.31
N PRO A 140 19.67 -10.09 -2.39
CA PRO A 140 19.66 -11.39 -1.74
C PRO A 140 18.59 -11.54 -0.65
N VAL A 141 17.99 -10.44 -0.17
CA VAL A 141 17.10 -10.44 1.00
C VAL A 141 15.65 -10.73 0.57
N PRO A 142 15.09 -11.93 0.87
CA PRO A 142 13.68 -12.21 0.60
C PRO A 142 12.76 -11.23 1.35
N GLY A 143 11.65 -10.83 0.75
CA GLY A 143 10.71 -9.86 1.33
C GLY A 143 11.13 -8.40 1.15
N LYS A 144 12.39 -8.14 0.79
CA LYS A 144 12.94 -6.78 0.63
C LYS A 144 13.46 -6.49 -0.77
N ARG A 145 13.87 -7.51 -1.52
CA ARG A 145 14.44 -7.38 -2.88
C ARG A 145 13.54 -6.63 -3.88
N TRP A 146 12.22 -6.69 -3.70
CA TRP A 146 11.26 -6.03 -4.59
C TRP A 146 10.96 -4.58 -4.20
N TYR A 147 11.33 -4.17 -2.98
CA TYR A 147 11.04 -2.84 -2.46
C TYR A 147 11.68 -1.72 -3.32
N PRO A 148 12.95 -1.79 -3.76
CA PRO A 148 13.53 -0.77 -4.63
C PRO A 148 12.77 -0.60 -5.96
N LYS A 149 12.39 -1.71 -6.60
CA LYS A 149 11.58 -1.68 -7.83
C LYS A 149 10.23 -1.01 -7.58
N LEU A 150 9.56 -1.34 -6.48
CA LEU A 150 8.29 -0.70 -6.09
C LEU A 150 8.43 0.79 -5.86
N VAL A 151 9.51 1.25 -5.21
CA VAL A 151 9.77 2.68 -5.02
C VAL A 151 9.91 3.38 -6.36
N THR A 152 10.66 2.81 -7.31
CA THR A 152 10.79 3.34 -8.66
C THR A 152 9.45 3.39 -9.38
N GLN A 153 8.72 2.25 -9.42
CA GLN A 153 7.39 2.17 -10.04
C GLN A 153 6.40 3.17 -9.40
N PHE A 154 6.52 3.42 -8.11
CA PHE A 154 5.67 4.38 -7.40
C PHE A 154 5.96 5.83 -7.80
N LEU A 155 7.24 6.18 -8.01
CA LEU A 155 7.69 7.52 -8.38
C LEU A 155 7.47 7.84 -9.86
N GLU A 156 7.37 6.83 -10.72
CA GLU A 156 7.15 6.94 -12.18
C GLU A 156 5.67 7.01 -12.60
N GLN A 157 4.75 7.12 -11.62
CA GLN A 157 3.31 7.18 -11.86
C GLN A 157 2.81 8.50 -12.43
#